data_AF-A0A0G1CSI1-F1
#
_entry.id   AF-A0A0G1CSI1-F1
#
_cell.length_a   1.000
_cell.length_b   1.000
_cell.length_c   1.000
_cell.angle_alpha   90.00
_cell.angle_beta   90.00
_cell.angle_gamma   90.00
#
_symmetry.space_group_name_H-M   'P 1'
#
loop_
_entity.id
_entity.type
_entity.pdbx_description
1 polymer ?
#
loop_
_entity_poly.entity_id
_entity_poly.type
_entity_poly.pdbx_seq_one_letter_code
_entity_poly.pdbx_strand_id
1 'polypeptide(L)'
;MPETEFTGANGKVKALYELSEYIWYFYKWNVISREELESVIAYLNSIQSRDLIDNNSELQIDRSHPIAKNINGFDFEYTQVKYPLLIHQFNGYEIVTEIKITEKQYAVGTQPMLYLCFPITELKADTNLIGRIAEAKEIAHFEITENNVKVFLEMIKMFGTLSNNHKHDILQIIYTILA
;
A
#
# COMPACT_ATOMS: atom_id res chain seq x y z
N MET A 1 5.46 -5.93 -23.68
CA MET A 1 6.25 -4.80 -23.17
C MET A 1 7.52 -5.37 -22.53
N PRO A 2 8.70 -5.25 -23.18
CA PRO A 2 9.97 -5.73 -22.62
C PRO A 2 10.80 -4.64 -21.89
N GLU A 3 10.41 -3.36 -21.95
CA GLU A 3 11.23 -2.23 -21.44
C GLU A 3 10.81 -1.72 -20.05
N THR A 4 10.04 -2.51 -19.30
CA THR A 4 9.54 -2.13 -17.97
C THR A 4 9.95 -3.13 -16.89
N GLU A 5 10.96 -3.95 -17.18
CA GLU A 5 11.48 -4.97 -16.27
C GLU A 5 12.56 -4.42 -15.35
N PHE A 6 12.62 -4.92 -14.12
CA PHE A 6 13.65 -4.60 -13.14
C PHE A 6 13.93 -5.82 -12.25
N THR A 7 15.05 -5.80 -11.54
CA THR A 7 15.36 -6.84 -10.55
C THR A 7 14.86 -6.39 -9.19
N GLY A 8 13.92 -7.14 -8.60
CA GLY A 8 13.42 -6.84 -7.25
C GLY A 8 14.40 -7.27 -6.15
N ALA A 9 14.12 -6.88 -4.91
CA ALA A 9 14.96 -7.13 -3.74
C ALA A 9 15.14 -8.62 -3.44
N ASN A 10 14.23 -9.46 -3.95
CA ASN A 10 14.30 -10.92 -3.87
C ASN A 10 15.15 -11.56 -5.00
N GLY A 11 15.82 -10.76 -5.83
CA GLY A 11 16.64 -11.19 -6.96
C GLY A 11 15.86 -11.67 -8.19
N LYS A 12 14.53 -11.58 -8.19
CA LYS A 12 13.69 -11.99 -9.33
C LYS A 12 13.46 -10.81 -10.27
N VAL A 13 13.38 -11.11 -11.57
CA VAL A 13 12.88 -10.15 -12.56
C VAL A 13 11.40 -9.89 -12.29
N LYS A 14 11.05 -8.62 -12.24
CA LYS A 14 9.70 -8.09 -12.06
C LYS A 14 9.40 -7.11 -13.19
N ALA A 15 8.13 -6.82 -13.42
CA ALA A 15 7.68 -5.77 -14.34
C ALA A 15 6.80 -4.78 -13.60
N LEU A 16 6.66 -3.58 -14.16
CA LEU A 16 5.65 -2.61 -13.70
C LEU A 16 4.25 -3.22 -13.79
N TYR A 17 3.45 -2.99 -12.75
CA TYR A 17 2.08 -3.46 -12.62
C TYR A 17 1.28 -2.51 -11.71
N GLU A 18 0.01 -2.30 -12.05
CA GLU A 18 -0.96 -1.47 -11.31
C GLU A 18 -0.39 -0.10 -10.95
N LEU A 19 -0.13 0.15 -9.66
CA LEU A 19 0.34 1.44 -9.15
C LEU A 19 1.55 1.98 -9.92
N SER A 20 2.54 1.12 -10.15
CA SER A 20 3.78 1.49 -10.85
C SER A 20 3.58 1.73 -12.36
N GLU A 21 2.62 1.02 -12.96
CA GLU A 21 2.23 1.20 -14.36
C GLU A 21 1.48 2.52 -14.56
N TYR A 22 0.60 2.91 -13.61
CA TYR A 22 -0.05 4.22 -13.64
C TYR A 22 0.96 5.34 -13.63
N ILE A 23 1.92 5.31 -12.69
CA ILE A 23 2.97 6.35 -12.61
C ILE A 23 3.79 6.41 -13.89
N TRP A 24 4.10 5.28 -14.51
CA TRP A 24 4.80 5.26 -15.79
C TRP A 24 4.01 5.98 -16.89
N TYR A 25 2.71 5.68 -17.06
CA TYR A 25 1.87 6.37 -18.05
C TYR A 25 1.79 7.87 -17.80
N PHE A 26 1.56 8.29 -16.56
CA PHE A 26 1.47 9.72 -16.21
C PHE A 26 2.81 10.45 -16.34
N TYR A 27 3.94 9.78 -16.15
CA TYR A 27 5.26 10.33 -16.48
C TYR A 27 5.43 10.50 -18.00
N LYS A 28 5.09 9.48 -18.80
CA LYS A 28 5.17 9.54 -20.28
C LYS A 28 4.28 10.62 -20.88
N TRP A 29 3.17 10.97 -20.22
CA TRP A 29 2.28 12.06 -20.60
C TRP A 29 2.69 13.44 -20.04
N ASN A 30 3.83 13.54 -19.35
CA ASN A 30 4.33 14.76 -18.71
C ASN A 30 3.41 15.35 -17.62
N VAL A 31 2.57 14.53 -16.99
CA VAL A 31 1.70 14.94 -15.87
C VAL A 31 2.43 14.78 -14.54
N ILE A 32 3.27 13.75 -14.43
CA ILE A 32 4.27 13.62 -13.36
C ILE A 32 5.61 14.03 -13.93
N SER A 33 6.30 14.95 -13.26
CA SER A 33 7.60 15.42 -13.71
C SER A 33 8.75 14.52 -13.24
N ARG A 34 9.92 14.64 -13.88
CA ARG A 34 11.14 13.96 -13.44
C ARG A 34 11.53 14.40 -12.02
N GLU A 35 11.42 15.69 -11.72
CA GLU A 35 11.75 16.28 -10.44
C GLU A 35 10.88 15.70 -9.31
N GLU A 36 9.60 15.42 -9.58
CA GLU A 36 8.71 14.79 -8.61
C GLU A 36 9.17 13.36 -8.28
N LEU A 37 9.54 12.56 -9.28
CA LEU A 37 10.08 11.22 -9.08
C LEU A 37 11.43 11.24 -8.35
N GLU A 38 12.31 12.17 -8.71
CA GLU A 38 13.60 12.37 -8.03
C GLU A 38 13.42 12.82 -6.57
N SER A 39 12.38 13.60 -6.28
CA SER A 39 12.04 13.99 -4.90
C SER A 39 11.64 12.77 -4.05
N VAL A 40 10.92 11.81 -4.64
CA VAL A 40 10.58 10.55 -3.96
C VAL A 40 11.83 9.72 -3.70
N ILE A 41 12.76 9.62 -4.66
CA ILE A 41 14.05 8.96 -4.48
C ILE A 41 14.84 9.61 -3.33
N ALA A 42 14.97 10.93 -3.34
CA ALA A 42 15.70 11.67 -2.32
C ALA A 42 15.09 11.46 -0.93
N TYR A 43 13.76 11.53 -0.83
CA TYR A 43 13.02 11.25 0.40
C TYR A 43 13.29 9.83 0.90
N LEU A 44 13.12 8.80 0.06
CA LEU A 44 13.32 7.42 0.48
C LEU A 44 14.76 7.15 0.90
N ASN A 45 15.74 7.69 0.18
CA ASN A 45 17.16 7.54 0.52
C ASN A 45 17.52 8.21 1.86
N SER A 46 16.79 9.25 2.27
CA SER A 46 17.00 9.90 3.57
C SER A 46 16.53 9.08 4.78
N ILE A 47 15.60 8.12 4.57
CA ILE A 47 15.04 7.29 5.64
C ILE A 47 16.02 6.19 6.05
N GLN A 48 16.29 6.10 7.35
CA GLN A 48 17.10 5.01 7.91
C GLN A 48 16.26 3.72 8.05
N SER A 49 16.91 2.56 7.94
CA SER A 49 16.24 1.25 8.02
C SER A 49 15.37 1.07 9.28
N ARG A 50 15.81 1.62 10.43
CA ARG A 50 15.08 1.56 11.71
C ARG A 50 13.77 2.36 11.73
N ASP A 51 13.64 3.34 10.83
CA ASP A 51 12.47 4.21 10.75
C ASP A 51 11.43 3.67 9.74
N LEU A 52 11.71 2.53 9.10
CA LEU A 52 10.77 1.82 8.26
C LEU A 52 9.69 1.15 9.11
N ILE A 53 8.49 1.03 8.56
CA ILE A 53 7.31 0.56 9.30
C ILE A 53 7.50 -0.86 9.85
N ASP A 54 8.11 -1.76 9.09
CA ASP A 54 8.37 -3.14 9.54
C ASP A 54 9.40 -3.27 10.68
N ASN A 55 10.25 -2.25 10.86
CA ASN A 55 11.27 -2.21 11.91
C ASN A 55 10.87 -1.33 13.10
N ASN A 56 9.73 -0.64 13.03
CA ASN A 56 9.27 0.24 14.11
C ASN A 56 8.74 -0.58 15.29
N SER A 57 9.39 -0.44 16.46
CA SER A 57 9.04 -1.17 17.69
C SER A 57 7.65 -0.88 18.22
N GLU A 58 7.08 0.29 17.90
CA GLU A 58 5.73 0.69 18.34
C GLU A 58 4.63 0.07 17.48
N LEU A 59 4.97 -0.48 16.31
CA LEU A 59 4.03 -1.04 15.34
C LEU A 59 4.04 -2.58 15.32
N GLN A 60 4.37 -3.20 16.46
CA GLN A 60 4.38 -4.66 16.60
C GLN A 60 3.01 -5.22 16.99
N ILE A 61 2.76 -6.49 16.64
CA ILE A 61 1.58 -7.23 17.11
C ILE A 61 1.78 -7.57 18.58
N ASP A 62 0.91 -7.07 19.44
CA ASP A 62 0.98 -7.25 20.88
C ASP A 62 0.07 -8.40 21.37
N ARG A 63 0.53 -9.13 22.38
CA ARG A 63 -0.24 -10.19 23.04
C ARG A 63 -0.31 -9.89 24.54
N SER A 64 -1.53 -9.71 25.04
CA SER A 64 -1.73 -9.42 26.46
C SER A 64 -1.37 -10.62 27.34
N HIS A 65 -1.02 -10.35 28.60
CA HIS A 65 -0.88 -11.41 29.58
C HIS A 65 -2.19 -12.22 29.70
N PRO A 66 -2.12 -13.56 29.79
CA PRO A 66 -3.31 -14.39 30.00
C PRO A 66 -4.01 -14.07 31.31
N ILE A 67 -5.34 -14.05 31.30
CA ILE A 67 -6.18 -13.92 32.50
C ILE A 67 -7.18 -15.07 32.56
N ALA A 68 -7.43 -15.57 33.77
CA ALA A 68 -8.44 -16.61 33.98
C ALA A 68 -9.85 -16.07 33.62
N LYS A 69 -10.61 -16.84 32.85
CA LYS A 69 -11.96 -16.47 32.41
C LYS A 69 -12.86 -17.70 32.38
N ASN A 70 -13.90 -17.68 33.21
CA ASN A 70 -14.93 -18.72 33.16
C ASN A 70 -15.99 -18.35 32.11
N ILE A 71 -16.25 -19.26 31.17
CA ILE A 71 -17.31 -19.11 30.16
C ILE A 71 -18.15 -20.39 30.18
N ASN A 72 -19.44 -20.25 30.53
CA ASN A 72 -20.40 -21.37 30.62
C ASN A 72 -19.94 -22.52 31.53
N GLY A 73 -19.24 -22.22 32.62
CA GLY A 73 -18.75 -23.22 33.57
C GLY A 73 -17.39 -23.84 33.20
N PHE A 74 -16.79 -23.45 32.09
CA PHE A 74 -15.43 -23.86 31.70
C PHE A 74 -14.42 -22.76 31.99
N ASP A 75 -13.30 -23.11 32.62
CA ASP A 75 -12.20 -22.18 32.89
C ASP A 75 -11.22 -22.12 31.71
N PHE A 76 -10.97 -20.91 31.20
CA PHE A 76 -10.02 -20.63 30.13
C PHE A 76 -8.93 -19.67 30.59
N GLU A 77 -7.76 -19.77 29.96
CA GLU A 77 -6.79 -18.67 29.92
C GLU A 77 -7.09 -17.79 28.70
N TYR A 78 -7.59 -16.59 28.96
CA TYR A 78 -7.94 -15.63 27.93
C TYR A 78 -6.81 -14.64 27.70
N THR A 79 -6.42 -14.46 26.44
CA THR A 79 -5.47 -13.43 25.98
C THR A 79 -6.06 -12.67 24.79
N GLN A 80 -5.57 -11.46 24.54
CA GLN A 80 -5.91 -10.65 23.38
C GLN A 80 -4.69 -10.46 22.50
N VAL A 81 -4.90 -10.56 21.18
CA VAL A 81 -3.91 -10.19 20.16
C VAL A 81 -4.34 -8.85 19.55
N LYS A 82 -3.47 -7.84 19.56
CA LYS A 82 -3.74 -6.51 19.03
C LYS A 82 -2.91 -6.27 17.78
N TYR A 83 -3.57 -5.82 16.72
CA TYR A 83 -2.96 -5.55 15.42
C TYR A 83 -2.91 -4.04 15.16
N PRO A 84 -1.73 -3.45 14.95
CA PRO A 84 -1.62 -2.05 14.54
C PRO A 84 -2.23 -1.79 13.15
N LEU A 85 -2.89 -0.65 13.03
CA LEU A 85 -3.49 -0.14 11.80
C LEU A 85 -3.16 1.36 11.69
N LEU A 86 -2.52 1.75 10.60
CA LEU A 86 -2.28 3.15 10.26
C LEU A 86 -3.28 3.56 9.18
N ILE A 87 -3.85 4.75 9.32
CA ILE A 87 -4.79 5.31 8.34
C ILE A 87 -4.26 6.68 7.93
N HIS A 88 -4.12 6.89 6.63
CA HIS A 88 -3.77 8.18 6.06
C HIS A 88 -4.89 8.65 5.13
N GLN A 89 -5.35 9.88 5.36
CA GLN A 89 -6.38 10.52 4.53
C GLN A 89 -5.71 11.50 3.58
N PHE A 90 -6.08 11.44 2.30
CA PHE A 90 -5.59 12.41 1.32
C PHE A 90 -6.50 13.64 1.35
N ASN A 91 -5.92 14.79 1.69
CA ASN A 91 -6.67 16.05 1.79
C ASN A 91 -7.44 16.33 0.49
N GLY A 92 -8.75 16.60 0.61
CA GLY A 92 -9.62 16.92 -0.52
C GLY A 92 -10.19 15.71 -1.27
N TYR A 93 -9.91 14.49 -0.81
CA TYR A 93 -10.44 13.25 -1.38
C TYR A 93 -11.14 12.41 -0.32
N GLU A 94 -12.15 11.64 -0.71
CA GLU A 94 -12.73 10.58 0.13
C GLU A 94 -11.89 9.28 0.10
N ILE A 95 -10.68 9.37 -0.47
CA ILE A 95 -9.71 8.28 -0.60
C ILE A 95 -8.85 8.23 0.67
N VAL A 96 -8.67 7.02 1.20
CA VAL A 96 -7.78 6.75 2.33
C VAL A 96 -6.86 5.58 2.02
N THR A 97 -5.65 5.62 2.58
CA THR A 97 -4.78 4.45 2.62
C THR A 97 -4.74 3.87 4.02
N GLU A 98 -4.82 2.55 4.09
CA GLU A 98 -4.69 1.81 5.33
C GLU A 98 -3.44 0.92 5.27
N ILE A 99 -2.60 0.97 6.30
CA ILE A 99 -1.47 0.06 6.45
C ILE A 99 -1.74 -0.84 7.64
N LYS A 100 -2.05 -2.09 7.36
CA LYS A 100 -2.31 -3.11 8.37
C LYS A 100 -1.07 -3.95 8.62
N ILE A 101 -0.62 -4.03 9.87
CA ILE A 101 0.46 -4.95 10.26
C ILE A 101 -0.15 -6.31 10.55
N THR A 102 0.32 -7.36 9.86
CA THR A 102 -0.18 -8.74 10.02
C THR A 102 0.97 -9.74 10.04
N GLU A 103 0.75 -10.97 10.48
CA GLU A 103 1.75 -12.03 10.36
C GLU A 103 2.02 -12.36 8.89
N LYS A 104 3.28 -12.69 8.57
CA LYS A 104 3.62 -13.22 7.26
C LYS A 104 2.96 -14.59 7.05
N GLN A 105 2.35 -14.80 5.88
CA GLN A 105 1.90 -16.14 5.52
C GLN A 105 3.11 -17.01 5.20
N TYR A 106 3.16 -18.20 5.81
CA TYR A 106 4.21 -19.21 5.60
C TYR A 106 5.64 -18.75 5.93
N ALA A 107 5.82 -17.69 6.71
CA ALA A 107 7.13 -17.21 7.16
C ALA A 107 7.06 -16.63 8.58
N VAL A 108 8.23 -16.47 9.21
CA VAL A 108 8.34 -15.83 10.52
C VAL A 108 8.39 -14.31 10.36
N GLY A 109 7.68 -13.61 11.26
CA GLY A 109 7.66 -12.15 11.36
C GLY A 109 6.35 -11.53 10.89
N THR A 110 6.32 -10.20 10.87
CA THR A 110 5.16 -9.40 10.45
C THR A 110 5.41 -8.75 9.11
N GLN A 111 4.34 -8.36 8.43
CA GLN A 111 4.36 -7.61 7.19
C GLN A 111 3.33 -6.48 7.23
N PRO A 112 3.70 -5.26 6.83
CA PRO A 112 2.75 -4.22 6.51
C PRO A 112 2.08 -4.51 5.16
N MET A 113 0.75 -4.41 5.13
CA MET A 113 -0.07 -4.47 3.92
C MET A 113 -0.75 -3.13 3.71
N LEU A 114 -0.52 -2.52 2.55
CA LEU A 114 -1.12 -1.25 2.17
C LEU A 114 -2.38 -1.51 1.33
N TYR A 115 -3.48 -0.88 1.74
CA TYR A 115 -4.78 -0.90 1.06
C TYR A 115 -5.13 0.51 0.61
N LEU A 116 -5.66 0.63 -0.61
CA LEU A 116 -6.31 1.84 -1.11
C LEU A 116 -7.82 1.67 -0.94
N CYS A 117 -8.44 2.56 -0.17
CA CYS A 117 -9.87 2.53 0.10
C CYS A 117 -10.49 3.81 -0.45
N PHE A 118 -11.59 3.68 -1.16
CA PHE A 118 -12.39 4.79 -1.65
C PHE A 118 -13.86 4.36 -1.67
N PRO A 119 -14.80 5.31 -1.52
CA PRO A 119 -16.22 4.98 -1.57
C PRO A 119 -16.62 4.60 -2.99
N ILE A 120 -17.66 3.76 -3.10
CA ILE A 120 -18.20 3.31 -4.38
C ILE A 120 -18.71 4.48 -5.27
N THR A 121 -18.95 5.65 -4.68
CA THR A 121 -19.31 6.90 -5.35
C THR A 121 -18.19 7.46 -6.22
N GLU A 122 -16.93 7.07 -5.99
CA GLU A 122 -15.78 7.44 -6.83
C GLU A 122 -15.69 6.62 -8.14
N LEU A 123 -16.51 5.58 -8.28
CA LEU A 123 -16.50 4.71 -9.46
C LEU A 123 -17.45 5.22 -10.55
N LYS A 124 -16.95 5.24 -11.79
CA LYS A 124 -17.76 5.41 -12.99
C LYS A 124 -18.29 4.06 -13.47
N ALA A 125 -19.59 4.01 -13.73
CA ALA A 125 -20.26 2.85 -14.29
C ALA A 125 -21.40 3.31 -15.21
N ASP A 126 -21.85 2.41 -16.09
CA ASP A 126 -22.96 2.69 -17.01
C ASP A 126 -24.30 2.94 -16.28
N THR A 127 -24.42 2.41 -15.06
CA THR A 127 -25.60 2.55 -14.21
C THR A 127 -25.21 3.05 -12.82
N ASN A 128 -26.17 3.68 -12.14
CA ASN A 128 -25.97 4.07 -10.74
C ASN A 128 -25.71 2.82 -9.87
N LEU A 129 -24.63 2.84 -9.10
CA LEU A 129 -24.21 1.73 -8.24
C LEU A 129 -24.94 1.74 -6.89
N ILE A 130 -25.43 2.90 -6.43
CA ILE A 130 -26.02 3.04 -5.10
C ILE A 130 -27.44 2.49 -5.05
N GLY A 131 -27.73 1.67 -4.03
CA GLY A 131 -29.07 1.18 -3.73
C GLY A 131 -29.47 -0.11 -4.46
N ARG A 132 -28.50 -0.82 -5.05
CA ARG A 132 -28.74 -2.11 -5.73
C ARG A 132 -27.66 -3.14 -5.42
N ILE A 133 -27.86 -4.34 -5.96
CA ILE A 133 -26.89 -5.43 -5.91
C ILE A 133 -26.04 -5.37 -7.19
N ALA A 134 -24.75 -5.70 -7.07
CA ALA A 134 -23.86 -5.82 -8.21
C ALA A 134 -24.24 -7.01 -9.10
N GLU A 135 -24.22 -6.83 -10.41
CA GLU A 135 -24.48 -7.91 -11.36
C GLU A 135 -23.28 -8.85 -11.50
N ALA A 136 -23.54 -10.06 -12.01
CA ALA A 136 -22.48 -11.03 -12.20
C ALA A 136 -21.43 -10.51 -13.22
N LYS A 137 -20.17 -10.42 -12.78
CA LYS A 137 -19.04 -9.88 -13.57
C LYS A 137 -19.21 -8.41 -13.97
N GLU A 138 -20.01 -7.66 -13.21
CA GLU A 138 -20.09 -6.21 -13.37
C GLU A 138 -18.72 -5.56 -13.14
N ILE A 139 -18.41 -4.56 -13.97
CA ILE A 139 -17.18 -3.77 -13.89
C ILE A 139 -17.56 -2.31 -13.72
N ALA A 140 -16.87 -1.65 -12.81
CA ALA A 140 -16.89 -0.20 -12.67
C ALA A 140 -15.45 0.31 -12.68
N HIS A 141 -15.27 1.57 -13.05
CA HIS A 141 -13.97 2.15 -13.34
C HIS A 141 -13.66 3.27 -12.36
N PHE A 142 -12.53 3.14 -11.65
CA PHE A 142 -11.94 4.26 -10.94
C PHE A 142 -11.11 5.08 -11.94
N GLU A 143 -11.48 6.33 -12.17
CA GLU A 143 -10.78 7.17 -13.15
C GLU A 143 -9.60 7.90 -12.49
N ILE A 144 -8.39 7.62 -12.97
CA ILE A 144 -7.19 8.34 -12.58
C ILE A 144 -6.94 9.45 -13.61
N THR A 145 -6.76 10.68 -13.15
CA THR A 145 -6.55 11.88 -13.96
C THR A 145 -5.43 12.74 -13.38
N GLU A 146 -5.06 13.82 -14.06
CA GLU A 146 -4.11 14.82 -13.53
C GLU A 146 -4.52 15.41 -12.18
N ASN A 147 -5.82 15.42 -11.87
CA ASN A 147 -6.33 15.94 -10.60
C ASN A 147 -5.94 15.05 -9.42
N ASN A 148 -6.08 13.72 -9.57
CA ASN A 148 -5.92 12.77 -8.46
C ASN A 148 -4.63 11.93 -8.51
N VAL A 149 -3.83 12.01 -9.58
CA VAL A 149 -2.61 11.21 -9.72
C VAL A 149 -1.60 11.41 -8.58
N LYS A 150 -1.60 12.59 -7.93
CA LYS A 150 -0.72 12.86 -6.79
C LYS A 150 -1.00 11.95 -5.59
N VAL A 151 -2.21 11.43 -5.44
CA VAL A 151 -2.54 10.39 -4.45
C VAL A 151 -1.70 9.13 -4.70
N PHE A 152 -1.63 8.69 -5.95
CA PHE A 152 -0.89 7.49 -6.34
C PHE A 152 0.64 7.71 -6.25
N LEU A 153 1.12 8.93 -6.51
CA LEU A 153 2.53 9.26 -6.28
C LEU A 153 2.91 9.20 -4.80
N GLU A 154 2.07 9.75 -3.91
CA GLU A 154 2.27 9.62 -2.46
C GLU A 154 2.13 8.17 -1.99
N MET A 155 1.27 7.36 -2.62
CA MET A 155 1.22 5.91 -2.35
C MET A 155 2.51 5.18 -2.72
N ILE A 156 3.13 5.49 -3.87
CA ILE A 156 4.45 4.94 -4.22
C ILE A 156 5.48 5.26 -3.13
N LYS A 157 5.47 6.50 -2.66
CA LYS A 157 6.33 6.96 -1.57
C LYS A 157 6.03 6.21 -0.26
N MET A 158 4.76 6.00 0.11
CA MET A 158 4.36 5.19 1.27
C MET A 158 4.80 3.73 1.13
N PHE A 159 4.66 3.12 -0.04
CA PHE A 159 5.16 1.76 -0.28
C PHE A 159 6.65 1.65 0.00
N GLY A 160 7.43 2.65 -0.39
CA GLY A 160 8.86 2.70 -0.15
C GLY A 160 9.27 2.79 1.33
N THR A 161 8.35 3.14 2.25
CA THR A 161 8.63 3.20 3.70
C THR A 161 8.24 1.92 4.45
N LEU A 162 7.58 0.97 3.78
CA LEU A 162 7.02 -0.21 4.43
C LEU A 162 8.09 -1.19 4.92
N SER A 163 9.12 -1.45 4.12
CA SER A 163 10.24 -2.35 4.46
C SER A 163 11.46 -2.06 3.61
N ASN A 164 12.62 -2.63 3.95
CA ASN A 164 13.82 -2.51 3.13
C ASN A 164 13.61 -3.09 1.71
N ASN A 165 12.86 -4.19 1.60
CA ASN A 165 12.55 -4.80 0.31
C ASN A 165 11.65 -3.90 -0.52
N HIS A 166 10.63 -3.31 0.09
CA HIS A 166 9.74 -2.38 -0.60
C HIS A 166 10.48 -1.10 -1.02
N LYS A 167 11.34 -0.56 -0.14
CA LYS A 167 12.21 0.58 -0.46
C LYS A 167 13.07 0.30 -1.69
N HIS A 168 13.74 -0.85 -1.72
CA HIS A 168 14.55 -1.25 -2.87
C HIS A 168 13.71 -1.36 -4.14
N ASP A 169 12.58 -2.09 -4.09
CA ASP A 169 11.71 -2.29 -5.24
C ASP A 169 11.17 -0.97 -5.80
N ILE A 170 10.73 -0.05 -4.94
CA ILE A 170 10.25 1.27 -5.36
C ILE A 170 11.35 2.11 -6.00
N LEU A 171 12.57 2.09 -5.45
CA LEU A 171 13.69 2.80 -6.07
C LEU A 171 13.99 2.23 -7.47
N GLN A 172 14.02 0.90 -7.62
CA GLN A 172 14.22 0.26 -8.93
C GLN A 172 13.10 0.61 -9.91
N ILE A 173 11.83 0.58 -9.47
CA ILE A 173 10.68 1.00 -10.27
C ILE A 173 10.88 2.44 -10.78
N ILE A 174 11.22 3.38 -9.91
CA ILE A 174 11.38 4.78 -10.32
C ILE A 174 12.56 4.93 -11.28
N TYR A 175 13.68 4.23 -11.06
CA TYR A 175 14.80 4.24 -12.01
C TYR A 175 14.42 3.67 -13.37
N THR A 176 13.62 2.60 -13.41
CA THR A 176 13.08 2.05 -14.67
C THR A 176 12.14 3.02 -15.37
N ILE A 177 11.34 3.80 -14.63
CA ILE A 177 10.45 4.82 -15.22
C ILE A 177 11.25 5.99 -15.81
N LEU A 178 12.36 6.38 -15.17
CA LEU A 178 13.20 7.51 -15.56
C LEU A 178 14.22 7.20 -16.67
N ALA A 179 14.39 5.91 -17.02
CA ALA A 179 15.28 5.45 -18.08
C ALA A 179 14.75 5.83 -19.48
#